data_AF-A0A085VIZ1-F1
#
_entry.id   AF-A0A085VIZ1-F1
#
_cell.length_a   1.000
_cell.length_b   1.000
_cell.length_c   1.000
_cell.angle_alpha   90.00
_cell.angle_beta   90.00
_cell.angle_gamma   90.00
#
_symmetry.space_group_name_H-M   'P 1'
#
loop_
_entity.id
_entity.type
_entity.pdbx_description
1 polymer ?
#
loop_
_entity_poly.entity_id
_entity_poly.type
_entity_poly.pdbx_seq_one_letter_code
_entity_poly.pdbx_strand_id
1 'polypeptide(L)'
;MKITGRVETEVVTDVKCDICTRSTRVDAGGLQFATLKAKWGFGTKHDGERYEFHLCEGCFFGTIAYFKQERRVENLFDETDQVSVNDDFGLVTRDDFFGDSESGG
;
A
#
# COMPACT_ATOMS: atom_id res chain seq x y z
N MET A 1 -31.32 -5.55 36.23
CA MET A 1 -31.99 -5.77 34.93
C MET A 1 -31.15 -5.09 33.86
N LYS A 2 -30.62 -5.84 32.88
CA LYS A 2 -29.96 -5.24 31.69
C LYS A 2 -30.95 -5.29 30.53
N ILE A 3 -31.16 -4.13 29.90
CA ILE A 3 -31.92 -4.01 28.66
C ILE A 3 -30.90 -3.76 27.56
N THR A 4 -30.91 -4.60 26.53
CA THR A 4 -29.99 -4.52 25.39
C THR A 4 -30.79 -4.37 24.11
N GLY A 5 -30.42 -3.42 23.26
CA GLY A 5 -30.96 -3.23 21.90
C GLY A 5 -29.88 -3.53 20.85
N ARG A 6 -30.29 -3.96 19.66
CA ARG A 6 -29.38 -4.15 18.50
C ARG A 6 -29.24 -2.82 17.75
N VAL A 7 -28.02 -2.52 17.31
CA VAL A 7 -27.70 -1.37 16.44
C VAL A 7 -27.10 -1.95 15.15
N GLU A 8 -27.62 -1.52 14.01
CA GLU A 8 -27.00 -1.78 12.70
C GLU A 8 -25.98 -0.68 12.41
N THR A 9 -24.77 -1.07 11.99
CA THR A 9 -23.69 -0.14 11.65
C THR A 9 -22.97 -0.64 10.40
N GLU A 10 -22.56 0.30 9.54
CA GLU A 10 -21.80 -0.03 8.34
C GLU A 10 -20.34 -0.25 8.73
N VAL A 11 -19.81 -1.41 8.33
CA VAL A 11 -18.41 -1.78 8.55
C VAL A 11 -17.78 -2.24 7.25
N VAL A 12 -16.51 -1.91 7.06
CA VAL A 12 -15.73 -2.45 5.95
C VAL A 12 -15.50 -3.94 6.23
N THR A 13 -16.16 -4.81 5.45
CA THR A 13 -16.07 -6.26 5.61
C THR A 13 -14.95 -6.88 4.78
N ASP A 14 -14.64 -6.25 3.65
CA ASP A 14 -13.62 -6.68 2.69
C ASP A 14 -13.07 -5.47 1.90
N VAL A 15 -11.82 -5.58 1.47
CA VAL A 15 -11.18 -4.68 0.50
C VAL A 15 -10.64 -5.56 -0.61
N LYS A 16 -10.97 -5.25 -1.87
CA LYS A 16 -10.48 -6.00 -3.02
C LYS A 16 -9.25 -5.33 -3.60
N CYS A 17 -8.29 -6.14 -4.04
CA CYS A 17 -7.13 -5.65 -4.74
C CYS A 17 -7.54 -5.07 -6.10
N ASP A 18 -7.15 -3.82 -6.39
CA ASP A 18 -7.50 -3.13 -7.64
C ASP A 18 -6.82 -3.71 -8.89
N ILE A 19 -5.78 -4.55 -8.72
CA ILE A 19 -5.10 -5.23 -9.84
C ILE A 19 -5.71 -6.59 -10.13
N CYS A 20 -5.73 -7.49 -9.14
CA CYS A 20 -6.15 -8.88 -9.36
C CYS A 20 -7.60 -9.16 -8.92
N THR A 21 -8.30 -8.18 -8.35
CA THR A 21 -9.69 -8.27 -7.88
C THR A 21 -9.97 -9.28 -6.75
N ARG A 22 -8.93 -9.91 -6.21
CA ARG A 22 -9.01 -10.82 -5.06
C ARG A 22 -9.20 -10.06 -3.74
N SER A 23 -9.87 -10.69 -2.79
CA SER A 23 -10.01 -10.18 -1.41
C SER A 23 -8.63 -10.04 -0.75
N THR A 24 -8.51 -9.03 0.10
CA THR A 24 -7.31 -8.76 0.93
C THR A 24 -7.49 -9.26 2.35
N ARG A 25 -8.61 -9.94 2.63
CA ARG A 25 -8.88 -10.58 3.91
C ARG A 25 -8.00 -11.80 4.09
N VAL A 26 -7.39 -11.94 5.26
CA VAL A 26 -6.55 -13.09 5.60
C VAL A 26 -7.31 -14.09 6.47
N ASP A 27 -6.89 -15.37 6.42
CA ASP A 27 -7.56 -16.47 7.13
C ASP A 27 -7.56 -16.29 8.65
N ALA A 28 -6.49 -15.68 9.18
CA ALA A 28 -6.37 -15.33 10.61
C ALA A 28 -7.31 -14.19 11.04
N GLY A 29 -8.05 -13.59 10.09
CA GLY A 29 -8.89 -12.43 10.30
C GLY A 29 -8.16 -11.10 10.05
N GLY A 30 -8.93 -10.07 9.72
CA GLY A 30 -8.42 -8.76 9.36
C GLY A 30 -8.20 -8.57 7.86
N LEU A 31 -7.81 -7.35 7.49
CA LEU A 31 -7.52 -6.94 6.13
C LEU A 31 -6.05 -6.59 6.02
N GLN A 32 -5.35 -7.16 5.04
CA GLN A 32 -3.95 -6.88 4.78
C GLN A 32 -3.79 -6.42 3.34
N PHE A 33 -3.54 -5.13 3.17
CA PHE A 33 -3.33 -4.52 1.87
C PHE A 33 -2.37 -3.33 1.99
N ALA A 34 -1.68 -3.03 0.89
CA ALA A 34 -0.97 -1.79 0.73
C ALA A 34 -1.87 -0.75 0.07
N THR A 35 -1.62 0.53 0.37
CA THR A 35 -2.35 1.63 -0.22
C THR A 35 -1.40 2.54 -1.00
N LEU A 36 -1.61 2.66 -2.31
CA LEU A 36 -0.87 3.57 -3.19
C LEU A 36 -1.72 4.81 -3.43
N LYS A 37 -1.27 5.98 -2.93
CA LYS A 37 -1.96 7.26 -3.10
C LYS A 37 -1.11 8.25 -3.87
N ALA A 38 -1.76 9.04 -4.71
CA ALA A 38 -1.18 10.23 -5.31
C ALA A 38 -2.13 11.41 -5.15
N LYS A 39 -1.57 12.58 -4.88
CA LYS A 39 -2.28 13.85 -4.83
C LYS A 39 -1.45 14.90 -5.56
N TRP A 40 -1.98 15.37 -6.67
CA TRP A 40 -1.31 16.36 -7.50
C TRP A 40 -1.82 17.77 -7.17
N GLY A 41 -0.89 18.71 -7.12
CA GLY A 41 -1.16 20.10 -6.78
C GLY A 41 -1.12 21.03 -7.99
N PHE A 42 -1.36 22.30 -7.70
CA PHE A 42 -1.44 23.36 -8.68
C PHE A 42 -0.22 23.41 -9.62
N GLY A 43 -0.48 23.51 -10.92
CA GLY A 43 0.56 23.65 -11.95
C GLY A 43 1.20 22.35 -12.44
N THR A 44 0.72 21.19 -11.98
CA THR A 44 1.08 19.88 -12.58
C THR A 44 0.17 19.54 -13.76
N LYS A 45 0.57 18.60 -14.62
CA LYS A 45 -0.26 18.12 -15.74
C LYS A 45 -1.60 17.52 -15.25
N HIS A 46 -1.59 16.95 -14.05
CA HIS A 46 -2.70 16.25 -13.42
C HIS A 46 -3.25 17.07 -12.23
N ASP A 47 -3.22 18.40 -12.34
CA ASP A 47 -3.63 19.30 -11.25
C ASP A 47 -5.05 18.99 -10.75
N GLY A 48 -5.18 18.88 -9.43
CA GLY A 48 -6.42 18.55 -8.74
C GLY A 48 -6.75 17.06 -8.71
N GLU A 49 -6.03 16.20 -9.45
CA GLU A 49 -6.29 14.77 -9.47
C GLU A 49 -5.76 14.06 -8.22
N ARG A 50 -6.55 13.08 -7.77
CA ARG A 50 -6.24 12.22 -6.63
C ARG A 50 -6.46 10.78 -7.03
N TYR A 51 -5.49 9.94 -6.70
CA TYR A 51 -5.53 8.52 -6.96
C TYR A 51 -5.36 7.77 -5.66
N GLU A 52 -6.07 6.66 -5.51
CA GLU A 52 -5.97 5.74 -4.40
C GLU A 52 -6.22 4.32 -4.91
N PHE A 53 -5.26 3.43 -4.64
CA PHE A 53 -5.34 2.02 -4.99
C PHE A 53 -5.04 1.16 -3.77
N HIS A 54 -5.75 0.05 -3.65
CA HIS A 54 -5.57 -1.00 -2.66
C HIS A 54 -4.97 -2.23 -3.34
N LEU A 55 -3.83 -2.69 -2.82
CA LEU A 55 -3.07 -3.79 -3.40
C LEU A 55 -2.96 -4.93 -2.39
N CYS A 56 -3.27 -6.16 -2.80
CA CYS A 56 -2.90 -7.32 -1.99
C CYS A 56 -1.37 -7.47 -1.98
N GLU A 57 -0.85 -8.18 -0.98
CA GLU A 57 0.58 -8.38 -0.77
C GLU A 57 1.34 -8.78 -2.05
N GLY A 58 0.85 -9.79 -2.78
CA GLY A 58 1.51 -10.24 -4.00
C GLY A 58 1.52 -9.17 -5.12
N CYS A 59 0.44 -8.41 -5.26
CA CYS A 59 0.38 -7.31 -6.23
C CYS A 59 1.29 -6.15 -5.81
N PHE A 60 1.37 -5.86 -4.51
CA PHE A 60 2.28 -4.85 -3.97
C PHE A 60 3.74 -5.18 -4.28
N PHE A 61 4.21 -6.39 -3.98
CA PHE A 61 5.58 -6.78 -4.31
C PHE A 61 5.85 -6.85 -5.81
N GLY A 62 4.83 -7.16 -6.62
CA GLY A 62 4.89 -6.99 -8.08
C GLY A 62 5.14 -5.54 -8.49
N THR A 63 4.44 -4.58 -7.88
CA THR A 63 4.66 -3.14 -8.11
C THR A 63 6.06 -2.70 -7.67
N ILE A 64 6.55 -3.18 -6.53
CA ILE A 64 7.92 -2.89 -6.06
C ILE A 64 8.96 -3.44 -7.04
N ALA A 65 8.77 -4.65 -7.55
CA ALA A 65 9.66 -5.23 -8.56
C ALA A 65 9.67 -4.39 -9.85
N TYR A 66 8.50 -3.90 -10.27
CA TYR A 66 8.39 -2.96 -11.38
C TYR A 66 9.17 -1.66 -11.12
N PHE A 67 9.00 -1.02 -9.96
CA PHE A 67 9.75 0.20 -9.63
C PHE A 67 11.27 -0.02 -9.55
N LYS A 68 11.71 -1.15 -9.00
CA LYS A 68 13.12 -1.56 -9.02
C LYS A 68 13.64 -1.66 -10.47
N GLN A 69 12.83 -2.21 -11.37
CA GLN A 69 13.19 -2.32 -12.79
C GLN A 69 13.25 -0.95 -13.48
N GLU A 70 12.25 -0.09 -13.30
CA GLU A 70 12.23 1.25 -13.90
C GLU A 70 13.45 2.07 -13.46
N ARG A 71 13.81 2.03 -12.18
CA ARG A 71 15.02 2.70 -11.67
C ARG A 71 16.30 2.20 -12.34
N ARG A 72 16.40 0.89 -12.59
CA ARG A 72 17.55 0.31 -13.32
C ARG A 72 17.61 0.78 -14.77
N VAL A 73 16.46 0.94 -15.41
CA VAL A 73 16.37 1.40 -16.81
C VAL A 73 16.78 2.87 -16.91
N GLU A 74 16.27 3.74 -16.03
CA GLU A 74 16.59 5.17 -16.04
C GLU A 74 18.06 5.44 -15.72
N ASN A 75 18.68 4.62 -14.85
CA ASN A 75 20.08 4.79 -14.44
C ASN A 75 21.05 3.86 -15.19
N LEU A 76 20.65 3.29 -16.32
CA LEU A 76 21.41 2.25 -17.04
C LEU A 76 22.84 2.68 -17.42
N PHE A 77 23.05 3.98 -17.65
CA PHE A 77 24.34 4.56 -18.07
C PHE A 77 25.03 5.35 -16.96
N ASP A 78 24.48 5.36 -15.75
CA ASP A 78 25.09 6.08 -14.63
C ASP A 78 26.10 5.18 -13.91
N GLU A 79 27.38 5.38 -14.20
CA GLU A 79 28.49 4.58 -13.64
C GLU A 79 28.65 4.76 -12.12
N THR A 80 27.98 5.74 -11.51
CA THR A 80 27.97 5.96 -10.06
C THR A 80 26.92 5.15 -9.33
N ASP A 81 25.89 4.66 -10.03
CA ASP A 81 24.84 3.86 -9.44
C ASP A 81 25.29 2.40 -9.45
N GLN A 82 26.17 2.05 -8.50
CA GLN A 82 26.19 0.67 -7.99
C GLN A 82 24.84 0.45 -7.32
N VAL A 83 23.80 0.21 -8.13
CA VAL A 83 22.41 0.00 -7.73
C VAL A 83 22.46 -1.06 -6.66
N SER A 84 22.49 -0.61 -5.40
CA SER A 84 22.72 -1.54 -4.31
C SER A 84 21.58 -2.52 -4.41
N VAL A 85 21.90 -3.81 -4.54
CA VAL A 85 20.95 -4.91 -4.55
C VAL A 85 20.33 -5.07 -3.14
N ASN A 86 20.18 -3.96 -2.41
CA ASN A 86 19.48 -3.94 -1.15
C ASN A 86 18.03 -4.26 -1.45
N ASP A 87 17.60 -5.40 -0.93
CA ASP A 87 16.25 -5.89 -1.06
C ASP A 87 15.21 -4.96 -0.39
N ASP A 88 15.69 -3.98 0.37
CA ASP A 88 14.96 -3.04 1.20
C ASP A 88 14.42 -1.81 0.45
N PHE A 89 14.35 -1.84 -0.89
CA PHE A 89 13.77 -0.72 -1.65
C PHE A 89 12.33 -0.46 -1.21
N GLY A 90 12.11 0.70 -0.59
CA GLY A 90 10.81 1.09 -0.04
C GLY A 90 10.47 0.46 1.32
N LEU A 91 11.36 -0.33 1.92
CA LEU A 91 11.17 -0.89 3.26
C LEU A 91 11.58 0.14 4.32
N VAL A 92 10.66 0.46 5.23
CA VAL A 92 10.89 1.45 6.30
C VAL A 92 11.43 0.81 7.57
N THR A 93 10.91 -0.35 7.96
CA THR A 93 11.30 -1.07 9.17
C THR A 93 11.15 -2.58 8.97
N ARG A 94 11.89 -3.39 9.75
CA ARG A 94 11.79 -4.85 9.81
C ARG A 94 11.46 -5.28 11.24
N ASP A 95 10.78 -6.41 11.37
CA ASP A 95 10.47 -7.04 12.67
C ASP A 95 9.62 -6.16 13.60
N ASP A 96 8.86 -5.21 13.04
CA ASP A 96 7.97 -4.32 13.78
C ASP A 96 6.59 -4.96 14.01
N PHE A 97 6.56 -6.03 14.80
CA PHE A 97 5.34 -6.81 15.05
C PHE A 97 4.27 -6.05 15.85
N PHE A 98 4.64 -4.94 16.50
CA PHE A 98 3.78 -4.16 17.40
C PHE A 98 3.70 -2.69 16.98
N GLY A 99 3.98 -2.37 15.71
CA GLY A 99 4.14 -1.01 15.20
C GLY A 99 3.09 0.00 15.67
N ASP A 100 3.49 1.28 15.68
CA ASP A 100 2.83 2.39 16.38
C ASP A 100 1.30 2.26 16.46
N SER A 101 0.82 1.90 17.65
CA SER A 101 -0.53 2.21 18.08
C SER A 101 -0.68 3.73 18.16
N GLU A 102 -1.66 4.29 17.45
CA GLU A 102 -2.04 5.73 17.34
C GLU A 102 -1.50 6.41 16.07
N SER A 103 -2.29 7.17 15.29
CA SER A 103 -3.35 8.09 15.70
C SER A 103 -4.43 8.22 14.61
N GLY A 104 -5.69 8.05 15.03
CA GLY A 104 -6.82 8.58 14.27
C GLY A 104 -6.73 10.10 14.17
N GLY A 105 -7.05 10.61 12.98
CA GLY A 105 -7.31 12.02 12.69
C GLY A 105 -8.54 12.10 11.81
#